data_AF-A0AAJ6T6F1-F1
#
_entry.id   AF-A0AAJ6T6F1-F1
#
_cell.length_a   1.000
_cell.length_b   1.000
_cell.length_c   1.000
_cell.angle_alpha   90.00
_cell.angle_beta   90.00
_cell.angle_gamma   90.00
#
_symmetry.space_group_name_H-M   'P 1'
#
loop_
_entity.id
_entity.type
_entity.pdbx_description
1 polymer ?
#
loop_
_entity_poly.entity_id
_entity_poly.type
_entity_poly.pdbx_seq_one_letter_code
_entity_poly.pdbx_strand_id
1 'polypeptide(L)'
;MALRTHLFFPNTLIRPPKFHSCPFPTTTHFRTRIPCTNKNSLTDADLASGLATEVAKINTHLVQREEAMKKSRELLFTELCNYLALDKEEVKRKWSKMDKEERRVLVKGFVNEWGANFHPLSARSVKEMIEEYLHEEKPSSNSSRSTLFPGLKRIMGFSE
;
A
#
# COMPACT_ATOMS: atom_id res chain seq x y z
N MET A 1 -8.80 9.44 43.97
CA MET A 1 -8.07 8.30 44.58
C MET A 1 -6.98 7.85 43.61
N ALA A 2 -5.82 7.39 44.09
CA ALA A 2 -4.71 6.99 43.22
C ALA A 2 -3.88 5.84 43.84
N LEU A 3 -3.83 4.69 43.14
CA LEU A 3 -2.92 3.57 43.38
C LEU A 3 -2.51 3.04 42.00
N ARG A 4 -1.27 3.27 41.57
CA ARG A 4 -0.07 2.44 41.76
C ARG A 4 0.02 1.30 40.73
N THR A 5 0.93 1.49 39.77
CA THR A 5 1.41 0.47 38.84
C THR A 5 2.33 -0.53 39.54
N HIS A 6 2.29 -1.79 39.11
CA HIS A 6 3.32 -2.78 39.42
C HIS A 6 3.70 -3.54 38.15
N LEU A 7 4.92 -3.29 37.66
CA LEU A 7 5.56 -4.09 36.63
C LEU A 7 6.14 -5.34 37.27
N PHE A 8 5.77 -6.53 36.78
CA PHE A 8 6.39 -7.79 37.18
C PHE A 8 6.88 -8.57 35.96
N PHE A 9 8.20 -8.54 35.77
CA PHE A 9 8.90 -9.41 34.82
C PHE A 9 9.20 -10.77 35.48
N PRO A 10 8.78 -11.91 34.90
CA PRO A 10 9.20 -13.22 35.37
C PRO A 10 10.61 -13.54 34.87
N ASN A 11 11.62 -13.31 35.72
CA ASN A 11 13.00 -13.73 35.45
C ASN A 11 13.15 -15.26 35.49
N THR A 12 12.97 -15.94 34.35
CA THR A 12 13.35 -17.35 34.19
C THR A 12 14.70 -17.45 33.48
N LEU A 13 15.75 -17.74 34.24
CA LEU A 13 17.11 -17.99 33.72
C LEU A 13 17.13 -19.31 32.94
N ILE A 14 16.95 -19.23 31.61
CA ILE A 14 17.12 -20.37 30.71
C ILE A 14 18.61 -20.72 30.65
N ARG A 15 18.98 -21.76 31.41
CA ARG A 15 20.31 -22.36 31.39
C ARG A 15 20.62 -22.88 29.97
N PRO A 16 21.73 -22.49 29.33
CA PRO A 16 22.07 -23.01 28.01
C PRO A 16 22.31 -24.53 28.07
N PRO A 17 21.87 -25.31 27.07
CA PRO A 17 22.22 -26.71 26.95
C PRO A 17 23.74 -26.89 26.89
N LYS A 18 24.25 -28.01 27.45
CA LYS A 18 25.64 -28.38 27.26
C LYS A 18 25.88 -28.68 25.78
N PHE A 19 26.77 -27.94 25.13
CA PHE A 19 27.27 -28.32 23.80
C PHE A 19 28.04 -29.64 23.92
N HIS A 20 27.44 -30.73 23.45
CA HIS A 20 28.18 -31.96 23.20
C HIS A 20 29.06 -31.72 21.98
N SER A 21 30.38 -31.88 22.15
CA SER A 21 31.36 -31.76 21.08
C SER A 21 31.15 -32.87 20.05
N CYS A 22 30.63 -32.53 18.87
CA CYS A 22 30.62 -33.44 17.73
C CYS A 22 32.06 -33.87 17.42
N PRO A 23 32.36 -35.17 17.28
CA PRO A 23 33.66 -35.60 16.78
C PRO A 23 33.83 -35.12 15.34
N PHE A 24 34.94 -34.46 15.04
CA PHE A 24 35.26 -34.03 13.68
C PHE A 24 35.39 -35.25 12.77
N PRO A 25 34.64 -35.36 11.66
CA PRO A 25 34.92 -36.37 10.65
C PRO A 25 36.29 -36.07 10.03
N THR A 26 37.20 -37.02 10.11
CA THR A 26 38.58 -36.91 9.61
C THR A 26 38.60 -36.55 8.12
N THR A 27 39.56 -35.74 7.68
CA THR A 27 39.65 -35.32 6.28
C THR A 27 39.82 -36.52 5.33
N THR A 28 38.76 -36.84 4.61
CA THR A 28 38.84 -37.60 3.36
C THR A 28 38.60 -36.63 2.22
N HIS A 29 39.63 -36.40 1.40
CA HIS A 29 39.57 -35.52 0.23
C HIS A 29 38.76 -36.14 -0.93
N PHE A 30 37.47 -36.41 -0.68
CA PHE A 30 36.50 -36.61 -1.73
C PHE A 30 36.35 -35.32 -2.51
N ARG A 31 37.11 -35.21 -3.60
CA ARG A 31 37.05 -34.10 -4.56
C ARG A 31 35.80 -34.22 -5.43
N THR A 32 34.63 -34.31 -4.80
CA THR A 32 33.33 -34.26 -5.44
C THR A 32 33.14 -32.90 -6.08
N ARG A 33 33.66 -32.74 -7.30
CA ARG A 33 33.17 -31.77 -8.26
C ARG A 33 31.70 -32.08 -8.48
N ILE A 34 30.82 -31.38 -7.76
CA ILE A 34 29.38 -31.38 -8.02
C ILE A 34 29.22 -30.94 -9.48
N PRO A 35 28.71 -31.79 -10.38
CA PRO A 35 28.52 -31.39 -11.77
C PRO A 35 27.37 -30.40 -11.81
N CYS A 36 27.64 -29.14 -12.13
CA CYS A 36 26.62 -28.11 -12.37
C CYS A 36 25.89 -28.32 -13.71
N THR A 37 25.50 -29.57 -13.99
CA THR A 37 24.82 -30.02 -15.21
C THR A 37 23.33 -30.13 -14.93
N ASN A 38 22.72 -29.02 -14.51
CA ASN A 38 21.28 -28.94 -14.35
C ASN A 38 20.63 -29.04 -15.74
N LYS A 39 19.86 -30.10 -16.00
CA LYS A 39 19.13 -30.26 -17.28
C LYS A 39 18.02 -29.22 -17.48
N ASN A 40 17.60 -28.58 -16.39
CA ASN A 40 16.71 -27.42 -16.40
C ASN A 40 17.53 -26.16 -16.07
N SER A 41 18.64 -25.94 -16.78
CA SER A 41 19.43 -24.71 -16.68
C SER A 41 18.64 -23.54 -17.28
N LEU A 42 17.92 -22.83 -16.40
CA LEU A 42 17.38 -21.50 -16.68
C LEU A 42 18.52 -20.65 -17.28
N THR A 43 18.34 -20.17 -18.51
CA THR A 43 19.44 -19.53 -19.23
C THR A 43 19.66 -18.09 -18.74
N ASP A 44 20.84 -17.54 -18.98
CA ASP A 44 21.13 -16.13 -18.71
C ASP A 44 20.15 -15.21 -19.47
N ALA A 45 19.64 -15.65 -20.62
CA ALA A 45 18.61 -14.95 -21.38
C ALA A 45 17.22 -15.00 -20.70
N ASP A 46 16.83 -16.15 -20.12
CA ASP A 46 15.58 -16.27 -19.35
C ASP A 46 15.64 -15.39 -18.08
N LEU A 47 16.79 -15.40 -17.39
CA LEU A 47 17.06 -14.55 -16.23
C LEU A 47 17.01 -13.05 -16.59
N ALA A 48 17.66 -12.65 -17.68
CA ALA A 48 17.64 -11.27 -18.16
C ALA A 48 16.23 -10.83 -18.59
N SER A 49 15.48 -11.71 -19.26
CA SER A 49 14.09 -11.47 -19.68
C SER A 49 13.14 -11.32 -18.50
N GLY A 50 13.26 -12.19 -17.49
CA GLY A 50 12.53 -12.08 -16.23
C GLY A 50 12.84 -10.78 -15.49
N LEU A 51 14.13 -10.43 -15.35
CA LEU A 51 14.55 -9.17 -14.72
C LEU A 51 14.04 -7.94 -15.49
N ALA A 52 14.14 -7.93 -16.82
CA ALA A 52 13.62 -6.84 -17.64
C ALA A 52 12.10 -6.68 -17.49
N THR A 53 11.37 -7.80 -17.38
CA THR A 53 9.92 -7.81 -17.14
C THR A 53 9.56 -7.22 -15.77
N GLU A 54 10.26 -7.59 -14.70
CA GLU A 54 10.03 -7.01 -13.38
C GLU A 54 10.44 -5.53 -13.29
N VAL A 55 11.55 -5.13 -13.94
CA VAL A 55 11.95 -3.71 -14.04
C VAL A 55 10.89 -2.90 -14.80
N ALA A 56 10.28 -3.44 -15.87
CA ALA A 56 9.18 -2.79 -16.58
C ALA A 56 7.92 -2.63 -15.71
N LYS A 57 7.55 -3.64 -14.91
CA LYS A 57 6.46 -3.54 -13.92
C LYS A 57 6.75 -2.49 -12.84
N ILE A 58 7.97 -2.48 -12.29
CA ILE A 58 8.39 -1.50 -11.28
C ILE A 58 8.30 -0.07 -11.85
N ASN A 59 8.78 0.15 -13.07
CA ASN A 59 8.72 1.46 -13.74
C ASN A 59 7.29 1.92 -14.02
N THR A 60 6.41 1.04 -14.50
CA THR A 60 5.00 1.38 -14.74
C THR A 60 4.25 1.71 -13.45
N HIS A 61 4.45 0.93 -12.37
CA HIS A 61 3.89 1.25 -11.07
C HIS A 61 4.45 2.53 -10.43
N LEU A 62 5.72 2.88 -10.70
CA LEU A 62 6.32 4.14 -10.26
C LEU A 62 5.63 5.34 -10.95
N VAL A 63 5.45 5.28 -12.27
CA VAL A 63 4.74 6.32 -13.04
C VAL A 63 3.29 6.45 -12.57
N GLN A 64 2.55 5.35 -12.47
CA GLN A 64 1.16 5.33 -11.97
C GLN A 64 1.06 5.94 -10.57
N ARG A 65 2.01 5.64 -9.66
CA ARG A 65 2.05 6.21 -8.32
C ARG A 65 2.26 7.72 -8.35
N GLU A 66 3.20 8.23 -9.16
CA GLU A 66 3.45 9.68 -9.20
C GLU A 66 2.30 10.44 -9.87
N GLU A 67 1.64 9.88 -10.87
CA GLU A 67 0.41 10.43 -11.45
C GLU A 67 -0.74 10.46 -10.44
N ALA A 68 -0.95 9.38 -9.68
CA ALA A 68 -1.94 9.34 -8.60
C ALA A 68 -1.62 10.35 -7.49
N MET A 69 -0.36 10.49 -7.10
CA MET A 69 0.08 11.48 -6.11
C MET A 69 -0.02 12.92 -6.64
N LYS A 70 0.18 13.15 -7.95
CA LYS A 70 -0.11 14.44 -8.59
C LYS A 70 -1.60 14.76 -8.52
N LYS A 71 -2.47 13.80 -8.86
CA LYS A 71 -3.92 14.01 -8.82
C LYS A 71 -4.48 14.16 -7.41
N SER A 72 -3.95 13.46 -6.41
CA SER A 72 -4.36 13.66 -5.02
C SER A 72 -3.93 15.04 -4.49
N ARG A 73 -2.74 15.54 -4.84
CA ARG A 73 -2.30 16.91 -4.52
C ARG A 73 -3.18 17.97 -5.20
N GLU A 74 -3.55 17.78 -6.47
CA GLU A 74 -4.47 18.68 -7.21
C GLU A 74 -5.89 18.71 -6.61
N LEU A 75 -6.40 17.55 -6.16
CA LEU A 75 -7.71 17.43 -5.51
C LEU A 75 -7.69 18.07 -4.12
N LEU A 76 -6.72 17.72 -3.27
CA LEU A 76 -6.59 18.25 -1.91
C LEU A 76 -6.51 19.78 -1.88
N PHE A 77 -5.77 20.39 -2.83
CA PHE A 77 -5.71 21.85 -2.95
C PHE A 77 -7.03 22.45 -3.43
N THR A 78 -7.79 21.75 -4.28
CA THR A 78 -9.11 22.22 -4.72
C THR A 78 -10.12 22.17 -3.57
N GLU A 79 -10.12 21.12 -2.74
CA GLU A 79 -10.96 21.07 -1.54
C GLU A 79 -10.56 22.09 -0.47
N LEU A 80 -9.27 22.43 -0.36
CA LEU A 80 -8.82 23.54 0.48
C LEU A 80 -9.33 24.91 -0.04
N CYS A 81 -9.46 25.10 -1.36
CA CYS A 81 -10.12 26.29 -1.92
C CYS A 81 -11.62 26.32 -1.56
N ASN A 82 -12.32 25.19 -1.71
CA ASN A 82 -13.73 25.04 -1.35
C ASN A 82 -13.98 25.37 0.13
N TYR A 83 -13.19 24.77 1.03
CA TYR A 83 -13.25 24.99 2.49
C TYR A 83 -13.05 26.46 2.89
N LEU A 84 -12.25 27.22 2.14
CA LEU A 84 -11.99 28.63 2.42
C LEU A 84 -12.95 29.59 1.69
N ALA A 85 -13.77 29.09 0.76
CA ALA A 85 -14.57 29.87 -0.18
C ALA A 85 -13.76 30.96 -0.93
N LEU A 86 -12.54 30.61 -1.36
CA LEU A 86 -11.59 31.50 -2.04
C LEU A 86 -11.10 30.91 -3.36
N ASP A 87 -10.67 31.76 -4.30
CA ASP A 87 -10.09 31.31 -5.56
C ASP A 87 -8.66 30.75 -5.41
N LYS A 88 -8.15 30.09 -6.46
CA LYS A 88 -6.85 29.40 -6.43
C LYS A 88 -5.65 30.36 -6.29
N GLU A 89 -5.78 31.62 -6.70
CA GLU A 89 -4.73 32.65 -6.60
C GLU A 89 -4.82 33.46 -5.30
N GLU A 90 -6.03 33.67 -4.78
CA GLU A 90 -6.32 34.19 -3.45
C GLU A 90 -5.78 33.26 -2.36
N VAL A 91 -6.04 31.95 -2.46
CA VAL A 91 -5.49 30.96 -1.52
C VAL A 91 -3.96 30.98 -1.54
N LYS A 92 -3.32 31.00 -2.73
CA LYS A 92 -1.84 31.15 -2.83
C LYS A 92 -1.34 32.46 -2.20
N ARG A 93 -2.02 33.58 -2.47
CA ARG A 93 -1.65 34.93 -1.98
C ARG A 93 -1.88 35.11 -0.48
N LYS A 94 -2.84 34.39 0.10
CA LYS A 94 -3.08 34.29 1.55
C LYS A 94 -2.03 33.39 2.18
N TRP A 95 -1.85 32.18 1.66
CA TRP A 95 -0.90 31.18 2.14
C TRP A 95 0.55 31.68 2.14
N SER A 96 0.99 32.43 1.13
CA SER A 96 2.35 32.98 1.08
C SER A 96 2.62 34.03 2.17
N LYS A 97 1.59 34.77 2.61
CA LYS A 97 1.66 35.76 3.69
C LYS A 97 1.56 35.14 5.08
N MET A 98 0.81 34.05 5.22
CA MET A 98 0.62 33.38 6.51
C MET A 98 1.92 32.82 7.08
N ASP A 99 2.07 32.81 8.39
CA ASP A 99 3.21 32.21 9.08
C ASP A 99 3.15 30.66 9.09
N LYS A 100 4.15 29.99 9.69
CA LYS A 100 4.18 28.52 9.81
C LYS A 100 3.08 27.98 10.74
N GLU A 101 2.80 28.63 11.86
CA GLU A 101 1.81 28.11 12.83
C GLU A 101 0.38 28.45 12.38
N GLU A 102 0.13 29.64 11.81
CA GLU A 102 -1.12 29.98 11.11
C GLU A 102 -1.49 28.92 10.05
N ARG A 103 -0.53 28.55 9.17
CA ARG A 103 -0.74 27.49 8.17
C ARG A 103 -1.05 26.14 8.83
N ARG A 104 -0.39 25.81 9.94
CA ARG A 104 -0.60 24.55 10.67
C ARG A 104 -1.97 24.49 11.33
N VAL A 105 -2.42 25.58 11.95
CA VAL A 105 -3.76 25.72 12.54
C VAL A 105 -4.82 25.62 11.44
N LEU A 106 -4.62 26.28 10.29
CA LEU A 106 -5.51 26.21 9.14
C LEU A 106 -5.65 24.77 8.61
N VAL A 107 -4.53 24.09 8.37
CA VAL A 107 -4.53 22.68 7.89
C VAL A 107 -5.16 21.76 8.93
N LYS A 108 -4.97 21.98 10.23
CA LYS A 108 -5.64 21.18 11.27
C LYS A 108 -7.16 21.38 11.25
N GLY A 109 -7.65 22.61 11.06
CA GLY A 109 -9.09 22.90 10.89
C GLY A 109 -9.67 22.17 9.68
N PHE A 110 -9.05 22.37 8.51
CA PHE A 110 -9.42 21.70 7.27
C PHE A 110 -9.44 20.17 7.39
N VAL A 111 -8.37 19.55 7.92
CA VAL A 111 -8.26 18.09 8.04
C VAL A 111 -9.28 17.52 9.03
N ASN A 112 -9.62 18.24 10.10
CA ASN A 112 -10.66 17.78 11.04
C ASN A 112 -12.05 17.70 10.37
N GLU A 113 -12.42 18.69 9.57
CA GLU A 113 -13.74 18.75 8.91
C GLU A 113 -13.79 17.87 7.65
N TRP A 114 -12.79 17.98 6.78
CA TRP A 114 -12.67 17.17 5.56
C TRP A 114 -12.50 15.68 5.91
N GLY A 115 -11.65 15.37 6.90
CA GLY A 115 -11.41 14.00 7.39
C GLY A 115 -12.65 13.34 8.01
N ALA A 116 -13.60 14.11 8.54
CA ALA A 116 -14.87 13.56 9.01
C ALA A 116 -15.74 13.01 7.87
N ASN A 117 -15.60 13.53 6.65
CA ASN A 117 -16.23 12.95 5.45
C ASN A 117 -15.44 11.75 4.91
N PHE A 118 -14.12 11.75 5.07
CA PHE A 118 -13.22 10.65 4.71
C PHE A 118 -13.02 9.61 5.84
N HIS A 119 -14.11 9.16 6.45
CA HIS A 119 -14.09 7.90 7.19
C HIS A 119 -13.78 6.74 6.21
N PRO A 120 -12.86 5.80 6.56
CA PRO A 120 -12.48 4.70 5.68
C PRO A 120 -13.63 3.68 5.53
N LEU A 121 -14.51 3.97 4.58
CA LEU A 121 -15.82 3.35 4.35
C LEU A 121 -16.74 3.41 5.59
N SER A 122 -17.72 4.32 5.56
CA SER A 122 -18.79 4.32 6.56
C SER A 122 -19.57 2.99 6.52
N ALA A 123 -20.13 2.55 7.66
CA ALA A 123 -20.92 1.31 7.70
C ALA A 123 -22.09 1.29 6.69
N ARG A 124 -22.60 2.48 6.32
CA ARG A 124 -23.56 2.66 5.22
C ARG A 124 -22.94 2.35 3.85
N SER A 125 -21.76 2.90 3.54
CA SER A 125 -21.07 2.65 2.27
C SER A 125 -20.62 1.18 2.14
N VAL A 126 -20.16 0.56 3.22
CA VAL A 126 -19.88 -0.89 3.26
C VAL A 126 -21.15 -1.70 2.98
N LYS A 127 -22.28 -1.33 3.61
CA LYS A 127 -23.59 -1.97 3.36
C LYS A 127 -24.03 -1.82 1.90
N GLU A 128 -23.98 -0.61 1.34
CA GLU A 128 -24.40 -0.33 -0.04
C GLU A 128 -23.56 -1.14 -1.05
N MET A 129 -22.23 -1.22 -0.87
CA MET A 129 -21.36 -2.08 -1.70
C MET A 129 -21.68 -3.58 -1.58
N ILE A 130 -22.03 -4.06 -0.39
CA ILE A 130 -22.42 -5.46 -0.17
C ILE A 130 -23.80 -5.75 -0.79
N GLU A 131 -24.74 -4.81 -0.72
CA GLU A 131 -26.05 -4.93 -1.33
C GLU A 131 -25.99 -4.91 -2.86
N GLU A 132 -25.09 -4.12 -3.47
CA GLU A 132 -24.82 -4.18 -4.91
C GLU A 132 -24.26 -5.55 -5.33
N TYR A 133 -23.24 -6.05 -4.63
CA TYR A 133 -22.63 -7.37 -4.91
C TYR A 133 -23.64 -8.52 -4.79
N LEU A 134 -24.45 -8.53 -3.73
CA LEU A 134 -25.52 -9.53 -3.54
C LEU A 134 -26.70 -9.36 -4.53
N HIS A 135 -26.81 -8.21 -5.20
CA HIS A 135 -27.78 -8.02 -6.28
C HIS A 135 -27.29 -8.58 -7.63
N GLU A 136 -25.99 -8.52 -7.93
CA GLU A 136 -25.41 -9.14 -9.13
C GLU A 136 -25.47 -10.68 -9.09
N GLU A 137 -25.51 -11.31 -7.91
CA GLU A 137 -25.68 -12.77 -7.78
C GLU A 137 -27.11 -13.28 -8.06
N LYS A 138 -28.13 -12.41 -8.16
CA LYS A 138 -29.48 -12.84 -8.59
C LYS A 138 -29.52 -12.97 -10.11
N PRO A 139 -29.79 -14.16 -10.69
CA PRO A 139 -29.85 -14.33 -12.14
C PRO A 139 -31.13 -13.72 -12.72
N SER A 140 -31.15 -12.40 -12.91
CA SER A 140 -32.14 -11.72 -13.73
C SER A 140 -31.89 -12.10 -15.19
N SER A 141 -32.68 -13.05 -15.71
CA SER A 141 -32.61 -13.50 -17.09
C SER A 141 -33.08 -12.39 -18.06
N ASN A 142 -32.17 -11.48 -18.45
CA ASN A 142 -32.01 -10.93 -19.80
C ASN A 142 -30.93 -9.82 -19.87
N SER A 143 -30.24 -9.75 -21.02
CA SER A 143 -29.34 -8.66 -21.49
C SER A 143 -28.09 -8.32 -20.66
N SER A 144 -26.96 -8.27 -21.37
CA SER A 144 -25.58 -8.08 -20.87
C SER A 144 -25.25 -6.71 -20.24
N ARG A 145 -24.17 -6.70 -19.45
CA ARG A 145 -23.47 -5.59 -18.75
C ARG A 145 -23.97 -5.32 -17.31
N SER A 146 -23.09 -5.15 -16.29
CA SER A 146 -21.60 -5.11 -16.32
C SER A 146 -20.87 -5.77 -15.12
N THR A 147 -20.51 -5.18 -13.97
CA THR A 147 -20.53 -3.76 -13.52
C THR A 147 -19.25 -3.35 -12.78
N LEU A 148 -18.07 -3.87 -13.16
CA LEU A 148 -16.79 -3.22 -12.80
C LEU A 148 -16.84 -1.73 -13.17
N PHE A 149 -16.64 -0.84 -12.19
CA PHE A 149 -16.59 0.61 -12.41
C PHE A 149 -15.72 0.94 -13.64
N PRO A 150 -16.22 1.67 -14.66
CA PRO A 150 -15.50 1.84 -15.92
C PRO A 150 -14.08 2.43 -15.79
N GLY A 151 -13.83 3.23 -14.75
CA GLY A 151 -12.50 3.69 -14.38
C GLY A 151 -11.57 2.56 -13.91
N LEU A 152 -12.06 1.64 -13.07
CA LEU A 152 -11.26 0.53 -12.55
C LEU A 152 -10.89 -0.47 -13.65
N LYS A 153 -11.83 -0.82 -14.55
CA LYS A 153 -11.53 -1.71 -15.69
C LYS A 153 -10.42 -1.15 -16.58
N ARG A 154 -10.44 0.17 -16.81
CA ARG A 154 -9.38 0.90 -17.55
C ARG A 154 -8.04 0.92 -16.82
N ILE A 155 -8.03 1.15 -15.50
CA ILE A 155 -6.80 1.16 -14.68
C ILE A 155 -6.16 -0.24 -14.62
N MET A 156 -6.98 -1.29 -14.60
CA MET A 156 -6.52 -2.68 -14.48
C MET A 156 -6.12 -3.33 -15.82
N GLY A 157 -6.14 -2.58 -16.92
CA GLY A 157 -5.63 -3.02 -18.23
C GLY A 157 -6.49 -4.03 -18.97
N PHE A 158 -7.72 -4.28 -18.53
CA PHE A 158 -8.63 -5.16 -19.26
C PHE A 158 -9.19 -4.46 -20.51
N SER A 159 -9.00 -5.10 -21.67
CA SER A 159 -9.72 -4.75 -22.90
C SER A 159 -11.24 -4.94 -22.73
N GLU A 160 -12.03 -4.39 -23.65
CA GLU A 160 -13.49 -4.34 -23.54
C GLU A 160 -14.16 -5.72 -23.51
#